data_AF-A0A4R4UUJ6-F1
#
_entry.id   AF-A0A4R4UUJ6-F1
#
_cell.length_a   1.000
_cell.length_b   1.000
_cell.length_c   1.000
_cell.angle_alpha   90.00
_cell.angle_beta   90.00
_cell.angle_gamma   90.00
#
_symmetry.space_group_name_H-M   'P 1'
#
loop_
_entity.id
_entity.type
_entity.pdbx_description
1 polymer ?
#
loop_
_entity_poly.entity_id
_entity_poly.type
_entity_poly.pdbx_seq_one_letter_code
_entity_poly.pdbx_strand_id
1 'polypeptide(L)'
;MSTNGRKGKPVEQRNVRTEVRTFEQFRAEADRAEPYPLDLGGEVIEIPPPDTTEQVFTLSENGHKPREALKALCGEYYERVYSRLKGEHISVFNGLVADMAAHFGMGSAPSGPGGN
;
A
#
# COMPACT_ATOMS: atom_id res chain seq x y z
N MET A 1 -62.57 -13.06 16.26
CA MET A 1 -61.49 -12.36 16.99
C MET A 1 -60.21 -13.13 16.73
N SER A 2 -59.35 -12.63 15.84
CA SER A 2 -58.14 -13.33 15.38
C SER A 2 -56.92 -12.81 16.13
N THR A 3 -56.23 -13.67 16.88
CA THR A 3 -54.98 -13.33 17.58
C THR A 3 -53.78 -13.78 16.74
N ASN A 4 -53.08 -12.82 16.14
CA ASN A 4 -51.90 -13.04 15.30
C ASN A 4 -50.64 -12.97 16.17
N GLY A 5 -50.14 -14.12 16.61
CA GLY A 5 -48.90 -14.23 17.40
C GLY A 5 -47.65 -14.21 16.51
N ARG A 6 -47.00 -13.05 16.35
CA ARG A 6 -45.66 -12.95 15.74
C ARG A 6 -44.61 -13.55 16.69
N LYS A 7 -44.19 -14.79 16.44
CA LYS A 7 -42.96 -15.36 17.02
C LYS A 7 -41.75 -14.71 16.33
N GLY A 8 -41.12 -13.74 17.00
CA GLY A 8 -39.79 -13.25 16.63
C GLY A 8 -38.77 -14.37 16.79
N LYS A 9 -38.01 -14.66 15.72
CA LYS A 9 -36.89 -15.61 15.76
C LYS A 9 -35.75 -15.00 16.61
N PRO A 10 -35.04 -15.79 17.43
CA PRO A 10 -33.87 -15.31 18.14
C PRO A 10 -32.76 -14.98 17.13
N VAL A 11 -32.25 -13.77 17.19
CA VAL A 11 -31.11 -13.32 16.39
C VAL A 11 -29.87 -14.02 16.93
N GLU A 12 -29.30 -14.93 16.15
CA GLU A 12 -28.05 -15.60 16.44
C GLU A 12 -26.93 -14.54 16.42
N GLN A 13 -26.48 -14.13 17.60
CA GLN A 13 -25.34 -13.24 17.74
C GLN A 13 -24.10 -14.00 17.27
N ARG A 14 -23.64 -13.70 16.04
CA ARG A 14 -22.35 -14.17 15.54
C ARG A 14 -21.28 -13.65 16.48
N ASN A 15 -20.63 -14.58 17.18
CA ASN A 15 -19.48 -14.32 18.03
C ASN A 15 -18.32 -13.89 17.11
N VAL A 16 -18.15 -12.59 16.90
CA VAL A 16 -16.95 -12.06 16.24
C VAL A 16 -15.83 -12.15 17.28
N ARG A 17 -15.15 -13.30 17.34
CA ARG A 17 -13.88 -13.40 18.05
C ARG A 17 -12.89 -12.51 17.33
N THR A 18 -12.63 -11.33 17.87
CA THR A 18 -11.48 -10.53 17.46
C THR A 18 -10.24 -11.29 17.88
N GLU A 19 -9.61 -12.01 16.95
CA GLU A 19 -8.33 -12.66 17.20
C GLU A 19 -7.30 -11.58 17.52
N VAL A 20 -6.74 -11.64 18.73
CA VAL A 20 -5.69 -10.71 19.18
C VAL A 20 -4.39 -11.11 18.50
N ARG A 21 -3.92 -10.29 17.56
CA ARG A 21 -2.61 -10.47 16.92
C ARG A 21 -1.50 -9.91 17.80
N THR A 22 -0.34 -10.57 17.82
CA THR A 22 0.84 -10.09 18.56
C THR A 22 1.69 -9.15 17.71
N PHE A 23 2.47 -8.30 18.36
CA PHE A 23 3.42 -7.41 17.67
C PHE A 23 4.44 -8.19 16.82
N GLU A 24 4.89 -9.36 17.30
CA GLU A 24 5.81 -10.24 16.54
C GLU A 24 5.20 -10.74 15.22
N GLN A 25 3.89 -11.00 15.20
CA GLN A 25 3.19 -11.38 13.96
C GLN A 25 3.17 -10.24 12.95
N PHE A 26 2.96 -8.99 13.40
CA PHE A 26 3.05 -7.82 12.51
C PHE A 26 4.46 -7.60 11.98
N ARG A 27 5.49 -7.80 12.81
CA ARG A 27 6.89 -7.71 12.38
C ARG A 27 7.23 -8.76 11.34
N ALA A 28 6.84 -10.02 11.58
CA ALA A 28 7.07 -11.12 10.64
C ALA A 28 6.30 -10.96 9.33
N GLU A 29 5.16 -10.26 9.34
CA GLU A 29 4.41 -9.91 8.13
C GLU A 29 5.10 -8.78 7.35
N ALA A 30 5.64 -7.77 8.04
CA ALA A 30 6.43 -6.69 7.42
C ALA A 30 7.73 -7.21 6.79
N ASP A 31 8.44 -8.14 7.45
CA ASP A 31 9.64 -8.81 6.93
C ASP A 31 9.38 -9.64 5.65
N ARG A 32 8.11 -9.93 5.32
CA ARG A 32 7.71 -10.65 4.10
C ARG A 32 7.36 -9.73 2.94
N ALA A 33 7.42 -8.42 3.11
CA ALA A 33 7.13 -7.48 2.03
C ALA A 33 8.14 -7.66 0.90
N GLU A 34 7.63 -7.92 -0.31
CA GLU A 34 8.46 -8.20 -1.48
C GLU A 34 9.07 -6.89 -2.01
N PRO A 35 10.37 -6.88 -2.38
CA PRO A 35 10.97 -5.73 -3.02
C PRO A 35 10.27 -5.43 -4.34
N TYR A 36 10.28 -4.16 -4.75
CA TYR A 36 9.73 -3.71 -6.01
C TYR A 36 10.79 -3.83 -7.12
N PRO A 37 10.60 -4.70 -8.13
CA PRO A 37 11.53 -4.81 -9.24
C PRO A 37 11.32 -3.65 -10.24
N LEU A 38 12.39 -2.93 -10.56
CA LEU A 38 12.37 -1.84 -11.54
C LEU A 38 13.45 -2.03 -12.60
N ASP A 39 13.04 -2.14 -13.87
CA ASP A 39 13.94 -2.16 -15.03
C ASP A 39 14.28 -0.74 -15.48
N LEU A 40 15.58 -0.41 -15.47
CA LEU A 40 16.10 0.89 -15.90
C LEU A 40 16.54 0.93 -17.38
N GLY A 41 16.17 -0.08 -18.17
CA GLY A 41 16.50 -0.23 -19.59
C GLY A 41 17.67 -1.18 -19.85
N GLY A 42 17.78 -2.26 -19.06
CA GLY A 42 18.87 -3.24 -19.16
C GLY A 42 19.52 -3.64 -17.83
N GLU A 43 19.11 -3.00 -16.73
CA GLU A 43 19.45 -3.38 -15.36
C GLU A 43 18.16 -3.39 -14.55
N VAL A 44 17.86 -4.53 -13.93
CA VAL A 44 16.76 -4.64 -12.96
C VAL A 44 17.33 -4.40 -11.58
N ILE A 45 16.77 -3.42 -10.87
CA ILE A 45 17.06 -3.17 -9.45
C ILE A 45 15.88 -3.61 -8.60
N GLU A 46 16.17 -4.10 -7.40
CA GLU A 46 15.16 -4.49 -6.41
C GLU A 46 15.11 -3.41 -5.33
N ILE A 47 14.03 -2.62 -5.33
CA ILE A 47 13.84 -1.54 -4.35
C ILE A 47 13.15 -2.14 -3.12
N PRO A 48 13.78 -2.15 -1.94
CA PRO A 48 13.17 -2.69 -0.74
C PRO A 48 11.95 -1.86 -0.32
N PRO A 49 11.00 -2.45 0.42
CA PRO A 49 9.95 -1.69 1.09
C PRO A 49 10.59 -0.63 2.01
N PRO A 50 9.97 0.55 2.17
CA PRO A 50 10.56 1.61 3.00
C PRO A 50 10.62 1.18 4.46
N ASP A 51 11.84 1.03 4.97
CA ASP A 51 12.14 0.47 6.30
C ASP A 51 11.81 1.39 7.49
N THR A 52 11.63 2.69 7.25
CA THR A 52 11.51 3.66 8.34
C THR A 52 10.14 4.31 8.41
N THR A 53 9.63 4.46 9.64
CA THR A 53 8.40 5.21 9.91
C THR A 53 8.46 6.63 9.35
N GLU A 54 9.64 7.23 9.26
CA GLU A 54 9.87 8.53 8.63
C GLU A 54 9.62 8.54 7.11
N GLN A 55 9.97 7.47 6.39
CA GLN A 55 9.66 7.35 4.96
C GLN A 55 8.15 7.24 4.75
N VAL A 56 7.47 6.43 5.57
CA VAL A 56 6.01 6.29 5.56
C VAL A 56 5.31 7.61 5.91
N PHE A 57 5.81 8.33 6.90
CA PHE A 57 5.29 9.64 7.29
C PHE A 57 5.49 10.68 6.17
N THR A 58 6.67 10.68 5.55
CA THR A 58 6.99 11.54 4.40
C THR A 58 6.03 11.28 3.25
N LEU A 59 5.70 10.02 2.95
CA LEU A 59 4.73 9.65 1.93
C LEU A 59 3.32 10.15 2.26
N SER A 60 2.94 10.07 3.54
CA SER A 60 1.63 10.54 4.02
C SER A 60 1.50 12.07 3.96
N GLU A 61 2.54 12.82 4.34
CA GLU A 61 2.50 14.29 4.33
C GLU A 61 2.74 14.88 2.94
N ASN A 62 3.65 14.28 2.17
CA ASN A 62 4.12 14.81 0.88
C ASN A 62 3.60 14.01 -0.32
N GLY A 63 2.52 13.24 -0.18
CA GLY A 63 1.92 12.50 -1.31
C GLY A 63 1.53 13.37 -2.52
N HIS A 64 1.38 14.69 -2.32
CA HIS A 64 1.15 15.69 -3.37
C HIS A 64 2.45 16.23 -4.03
N LYS A 65 3.63 15.89 -3.49
CA LYS A 65 4.95 16.24 -4.01
C LYS A 65 5.63 14.98 -4.51
N PRO A 66 5.51 14.66 -5.80
CA PRO A 66 5.90 13.35 -6.30
C PRO A 66 7.40 13.11 -6.14
N ARG A 67 8.24 14.15 -6.24
CA ARG A 67 9.70 14.03 -6.03
C ARG A 67 10.09 13.56 -4.63
N GLU A 68 9.46 14.12 -3.60
CA GLU A 68 9.73 13.74 -2.21
C GLU A 68 9.18 12.33 -1.92
N ALA A 69 8.03 11.99 -2.49
CA ALA A 69 7.46 10.64 -2.42
C ALA A 69 8.39 9.61 -3.08
N LEU A 70 8.92 9.89 -4.28
CA LEU A 70 9.87 8.99 -4.94
C LEU A 70 11.14 8.81 -4.10
N LYS A 71 11.66 9.88 -3.50
CA LYS A 71 12.83 9.79 -2.62
C LYS A 71 12.56 8.91 -1.40
N ALA A 72 11.38 9.02 -0.80
CA ALA A 72 10.96 8.19 0.33
C ALA A 72 10.70 6.72 -0.05
N LEU A 73 10.31 6.43 -1.30
CA LEU A 73 10.09 5.06 -1.78
C LEU A 73 11.37 4.38 -2.25
N CYS A 74 12.26 5.11 -2.91
CA CYS A 74 13.48 4.53 -3.48
C CYS A 74 14.67 4.52 -2.53
N GLY A 75 14.66 5.32 -1.45
CA GLY A 75 15.76 5.39 -0.49
C GLY A 75 17.11 5.67 -1.18
N GLU A 76 18.07 4.76 -0.99
CA GLU A 76 19.41 4.85 -1.60
C GLU A 76 19.40 4.77 -3.14
N TYR A 77 18.39 4.13 -3.73
CA TYR A 77 18.26 3.97 -5.18
C TYR A 77 17.73 5.23 -5.88
N TYR A 78 17.27 6.22 -5.11
CA TYR A 78 16.63 7.44 -5.63
C TYR A 78 17.45 8.12 -6.71
N GLU A 79 18.76 8.34 -6.52
CA GLU A 79 19.57 9.06 -7.50
C GLU A 79 19.65 8.30 -8.84
N ARG A 80 19.73 6.96 -8.81
CA ARG A 80 19.77 6.11 -10.01
C ARG A 80 18.43 6.17 -10.75
N VAL A 81 17.33 6.01 -10.03
CA VAL A 81 15.96 6.07 -10.58
C VAL A 81 15.65 7.48 -11.12
N TYR A 82 15.95 8.52 -10.34
CA TYR A 82 15.72 9.92 -10.72
C TYR A 82 16.53 10.32 -11.95
N SER A 83 17.78 9.88 -12.05
CA SER A 83 18.63 10.12 -13.23
C SER A 83 17.98 9.57 -14.51
N ARG A 84 17.39 8.36 -14.44
CA ARG A 84 16.67 7.75 -15.56
C ARG A 84 15.39 8.50 -15.93
N LEU A 85 14.70 9.07 -14.93
CA LEU A 85 13.42 9.78 -15.10
C LEU A 85 13.55 11.25 -15.50
N LYS A 86 14.72 11.89 -15.32
CA LYS A 86 14.91 13.33 -15.49
C LYS A 86 14.52 13.86 -16.89
N GLY A 87 14.52 13.02 -17.91
CA GLY A 87 14.11 13.35 -19.28
C GLY A 87 12.72 12.87 -19.67
N GLU A 88 12.02 12.15 -18.78
CA GLU A 88 10.72 11.54 -19.05
C GLU A 88 9.57 12.52 -18.78
N HIS A 89 8.39 12.18 -19.30
CA HIS A 89 7.17 12.94 -19.05
C HIS A 89 6.75 12.85 -17.58
N ILE A 90 6.18 13.93 -17.01
CA ILE A 90 5.75 13.97 -15.61
C ILE A 90 4.73 12.88 -15.24
N SER A 91 3.95 12.40 -16.22
CA SER A 91 3.03 11.27 -16.02
C SER A 91 3.75 9.95 -15.74
N VAL A 92 4.94 9.73 -16.31
CA VAL A 92 5.76 8.53 -16.01
C VAL A 92 6.20 8.58 -14.56
N PHE A 93 6.63 9.76 -14.12
CA PHE A 93 7.04 10.01 -12.75
C PHE A 93 5.91 9.72 -11.76
N ASN A 94 4.73 10.30 -11.99
CA ASN A 94 3.56 10.09 -11.12
C ASN A 94 3.06 8.64 -11.17
N GLY A 95 3.10 8.00 -12.34
CA GLY A 95 2.72 6.61 -12.51
C GLY A 95 3.61 5.67 -11.70
N LEU A 96 4.93 5.85 -11.75
CA LEU A 96 5.87 5.06 -10.97
C LEU A 96 5.64 5.19 -9.46
N VAL A 97 5.48 6.41 -8.96
CA VAL A 97 5.23 6.66 -7.53
C VAL A 97 3.93 5.98 -7.08
N ALA A 98 2.86 6.06 -7.89
CA ALA A 98 1.59 5.42 -7.59
C ALA A 98 1.69 3.89 -7.59
N ASP A 99 2.41 3.31 -8.55
CA ASP A 99 2.59 1.87 -8.68
C ASP A 99 3.41 1.30 -7.52
N MET A 100 4.54 1.94 -7.17
CA MET A 100 5.35 1.57 -6.00
C MET A 100 4.57 1.69 -4.69
N ALA A 101 3.80 2.78 -4.52
CA ALA A 101 2.96 2.94 -3.33
C ALA A 101 1.88 1.84 -3.23
N ALA A 102 1.30 1.42 -4.35
CA ALA A 102 0.35 0.31 -4.39
C ALA A 102 1.03 -1.03 -4.04
N HIS A 103 2.21 -1.30 -4.60
CA HIS A 103 2.98 -2.51 -4.33
C HIS A 103 3.33 -2.67 -2.85
N PHE A 104 3.77 -1.59 -2.19
CA PHE A 104 4.09 -1.60 -0.77
C PHE A 104 2.88 -1.45 0.16
N GLY A 105 1.65 -1.49 -0.37
CA GLY A 105 0.43 -1.37 0.44
C GLY A 105 0.24 0.01 1.09
N MET A 106 0.91 1.05 0.58
CA MET A 106 0.83 2.44 1.06
C MET A 106 -0.17 3.28 0.28
N GLY A 107 -0.63 2.77 -0.86
CA GLY A 107 -1.80 3.29 -1.56
C GLY A 107 -3.08 2.86 -0.85
N SER A 108 -3.99 3.79 -0.63
CA SER A 108 -5.38 3.50 -0.26
C SER A 108 -5.95 2.40 -1.17
N ALA A 109 -6.10 1.17 -0.70
CA ALA A 109 -6.95 0.20 -1.39
C ALA A 109 -8.43 0.46 -0.96
N PRO A 110 -9.43 0.41 -1.86
CA PRO A 110 -9.42 -0.10 -3.24
C PRO A 110 -9.97 0.90 -4.29
N SER A 111 -9.42 0.90 -5.50
CA SER A 111 -10.31 0.99 -6.67
C SER A 111 -10.83 -0.42 -6.92
N GLY A 112 -12.02 -0.74 -6.38
CA GLY A 112 -12.71 -1.94 -6.82
C GLY A 112 -12.97 -1.82 -8.33
N PRO A 113 -12.62 -2.82 -9.15
CA PRO A 113 -13.20 -2.88 -10.48
C PRO A 113 -14.71 -3.04 -10.29
N GLY A 114 -15.48 -2.25 -11.03
CA GLY A 114 -16.93 -2.37 -11.06
C GLY A 114 -17.35 -3.84 -11.17
N GLY A 115 -18.19 -4.27 -10.24
CA GLY A 115 -18.86 -5.56 -10.28
C GLY A 115 -20.36 -5.33 -10.26
N ASN A 116 -20.91 -5.17 -11.48
CA ASN A 116 -22.32 -5.22 -11.90
C ASN A 116 -23.38 -4.52 -11.04
#